data_AF-A0A961ARS6-F1
#
_entry.id   AF-A0A961ARS6-F1
#
_cell.length_a   1.000
_cell.length_b   1.000
_cell.length_c   1.000
_cell.angle_alpha   90.00
_cell.angle_beta   90.00
_cell.angle_gamma   90.00
#
_symmetry.space_group_name_H-M   'P 1'
#
loop_
_entity.id
_entity.type
_entity.pdbx_description
1 polymer ?
#
loop_
_entity_poly.entity_id
_entity_poly.type
_entity_poly.pdbx_seq_one_letter_code
_entity_poly.pdbx_strand_id
1 'polypeptide(L)'
;MNGSALQGSSPGFQQIAIPLIWWGGILLIFIGLLKLAVYAIGELRPNTFAGIKSETLRRFFTGKNNRLVFGLGGFLTSAVGGFFMVAAKVLAVMYDRLPH
;
A
#
# COMPACT_ATOMS: atom_id res chain seq x y z
N MET A 1 -31.26 3.65 -20.28
CA MET A 1 -30.95 2.21 -20.05
C MET A 1 -29.43 2.08 -19.96
N ASN A 2 -28.86 2.02 -18.76
CA ASN A 2 -27.44 1.69 -18.49
C ASN A 2 -27.29 1.40 -16.99
N GLY A 3 -28.05 0.43 -16.48
CA GLY A 3 -28.04 0.04 -15.06
C GLY A 3 -27.65 -1.41 -14.80
N SER A 4 -27.33 -2.18 -15.85
CA SER A 4 -27.26 -3.64 -15.77
C SER A 4 -25.84 -4.20 -15.65
N ALA A 5 -24.79 -3.36 -15.70
CA ALA A 5 -23.40 -3.82 -15.67
C ALA A 5 -22.85 -4.07 -14.24
N LEU A 6 -23.59 -3.69 -13.19
CA LEU A 6 -23.17 -3.89 -11.79
C LEU A 6 -23.96 -5.00 -11.07
N GLN A 7 -24.98 -5.58 -11.72
CA GLN A 7 -25.90 -6.56 -11.13
C GLN A 7 -25.45 -8.03 -11.31
N GLY A 8 -24.15 -8.25 -11.47
CA GLY A 8 -23.56 -9.58 -11.74
C GLY A 8 -22.41 -10.00 -10.82
N SER A 9 -22.15 -9.27 -9.74
CA SER A 9 -21.17 -9.73 -8.74
C SER A 9 -21.89 -10.55 -7.69
N SER A 10 -21.62 -11.86 -7.68
CA SER A 10 -22.25 -12.79 -6.74
C SER A 10 -22.04 -12.31 -5.30
N PRO A 11 -23.03 -12.49 -4.40
CA PRO A 11 -22.90 -12.10 -2.99
C PRO A 11 -21.64 -12.70 -2.34
N GLY A 12 -21.24 -13.90 -2.75
CA GLY A 12 -20.03 -14.57 -2.28
C GLY A 12 -18.72 -13.92 -2.74
N PHE A 13 -18.65 -13.36 -3.95
CA PHE A 13 -17.43 -12.70 -4.43
C PHE A 13 -17.14 -11.42 -3.64
N GLN A 14 -18.16 -10.62 -3.33
CA GLN A 14 -17.97 -9.37 -2.59
C GLN A 14 -17.63 -9.60 -1.11
N GLN A 15 -18.21 -10.63 -0.49
CA GLN A 15 -17.87 -11.04 0.88
C GLN A 15 -16.38 -11.42 1.03
N ILE A 16 -15.74 -11.90 -0.04
CA ILE A 16 -14.32 -12.25 -0.04
C ILE A 16 -13.47 -11.06 -0.53
N ALA A 17 -13.93 -10.33 -1.54
CA ALA A 17 -13.17 -9.25 -2.17
C ALA A 17 -12.99 -8.04 -1.25
N ILE A 18 -14.02 -7.61 -0.49
CA ILE A 18 -13.91 -6.45 0.40
C ILE A 18 -12.85 -6.66 1.49
N PRO A 19 -12.84 -7.80 2.23
CA PRO A 19 -11.76 -8.12 3.14
C PRO A 19 -10.40 -8.20 2.45
N LEU A 20 -10.32 -8.78 1.25
CA LEU A 20 -9.06 -8.91 0.51
C LEU A 20 -8.45 -7.54 0.18
N ILE A 21 -9.28 -6.60 -0.29
CA ILE A 21 -8.85 -5.23 -0.60
C ILE A 21 -8.43 -4.50 0.67
N TRP A 22 -9.16 -4.69 1.77
CA TRP A 22 -8.83 -4.11 3.07
C TRP A 22 -7.47 -4.60 3.58
N TRP A 23 -7.25 -5.92 3.58
CA TRP A 23 -5.97 -6.53 3.96
C TRP A 23 -4.83 -6.13 3.01
N GLY A 24 -5.09 -6.06 1.71
CA GLY A 24 -4.14 -5.58 0.72
C GLY A 24 -3.74 -4.12 0.96
N GLY A 25 -4.71 -3.26 1.32
CA GLY A 25 -4.46 -1.87 1.70
C GLY A 25 -3.57 -1.75 2.94
N ILE A 26 -3.85 -2.52 3.99
CA ILE A 26 -3.01 -2.58 5.21
C ILE A 26 -1.58 -3.01 4.86
N LEU A 27 -1.43 -4.05 4.03
CA LEU A 27 -0.12 -4.56 3.64
C LEU A 27 0.69 -3.52 2.84
N LEU A 28 0.04 -2.79 1.95
CA LEU A 28 0.66 -1.67 1.22
C LEU A 28 1.09 -0.53 2.15
N ILE A 29 0.26 -0.16 3.13
CA ILE A 29 0.63 0.82 4.16
C ILE A 29 1.86 0.34 4.93
N PHE A 30 1.88 -0.93 5.35
CA PHE A 30 2.99 -1.49 6.11
C PHE A 30 4.30 -1.48 5.30
N ILE A 31 4.24 -1.87 4.03
CA ILE A 31 5.39 -1.82 3.12
C ILE A 31 5.85 -0.36 2.89
N GLY A 32 4.90 0.57 2.72
CA GLY A 32 5.20 1.98 2.54
C GLY A 32 5.86 2.61 3.77
N LEU A 33 5.35 2.33 4.96
CA LEU A 33 5.94 2.72 6.24
C LEU A 33 7.32 2.09 6.45
N LEU A 34 7.50 0.82 6.09
CA LEU A 34 8.81 0.16 6.18
C LEU A 34 9.84 0.85 5.28
N LYS A 35 9.46 1.23 4.05
CA LYS A 35 10.31 2.02 3.15
C LYS A 35 10.65 3.39 3.75
N LEU A 36 9.67 4.08 4.33
CA LEU A 36 9.88 5.36 5.01
C LEU A 36 10.79 5.23 6.22
N ALA A 37 10.67 4.16 7.01
CA ALA A 37 11.53 3.88 8.14
C ALA A 37 12.98 3.61 7.69
N VAL A 38 13.16 2.80 6.66
CA VAL A 38 14.49 2.55 6.06
C VAL A 38 15.10 3.84 5.53
N TYR A 39 14.31 4.69 4.86
CA TYR A 39 14.71 6.02 4.42
C TYR A 39 15.15 6.89 5.60
N ALA A 40 14.32 7.01 6.63
CA ALA A 40 14.60 7.82 7.82
C ALA A 40 15.85 7.33 8.58
N ILE A 41 16.05 6.02 8.70
CA ILE A 41 17.27 5.45 9.30
C ILE A 41 18.49 5.76 8.43
N GLY A 42 18.35 5.70 7.10
CA GLY A 42 19.42 6.05 6.14
C GLY A 42 19.83 7.52 6.18
N GLU A 43 18.90 8.40 6.53
CA GLU A 43 19.12 9.83 6.71
C GLU A 43 19.69 10.17 8.08
N LEU A 44 19.12 9.62 9.16
CA LEU A 44 19.57 9.86 10.55
C LEU A 44 20.90 9.18 10.88
N ARG A 45 21.19 8.02 10.30
CA ARG A 45 22.42 7.25 10.53
C ARG A 45 22.92 6.63 9.23
N PRO A 46 23.67 7.38 8.40
CA PRO A 46 24.23 6.86 7.15
C PRO A 46 25.21 5.68 7.38
N ASN A 47 25.83 5.60 8.56
CA ASN A 47 26.75 4.52 8.93
C ASN A 47 26.06 3.19 9.30
N THR A 48 24.74 3.14 9.52
CA THR A 48 24.03 1.89 9.86
C THR A 48 24.11 0.86 8.74
N PHE A 49 24.21 1.32 7.50
CA PHE A 49 24.27 0.48 6.31
C PHE A 49 25.71 0.17 5.86
N ALA A 50 26.72 0.62 6.62
CA ALA A 50 28.13 0.31 6.34
C ALA A 50 28.45 -1.18 6.59
N GLY A 51 27.69 -1.85 7.48
CA GLY A 51 27.83 -3.28 7.76
C GLY A 51 27.29 -4.21 6.67
N ILE A 52 26.57 -3.68 5.68
CA ILE A 52 26.07 -4.49 4.55
C ILE A 52 27.24 -4.74 3.59
N LYS A 53 27.85 -5.92 3.68
CA LYS A 53 28.96 -6.37 2.80
C LYS A 53 28.59 -6.39 1.31
N SER A 54 27.32 -6.61 0.99
CA SER A 54 26.83 -6.58 -0.39
C SER A 54 26.52 -5.14 -0.83
N GLU A 55 27.31 -4.64 -1.77
CA GLU A 55 27.15 -3.29 -2.30
C GLU A 55 25.81 -3.09 -3.03
N THR A 56 25.26 -4.14 -3.66
CA THR A 56 23.96 -4.13 -4.32
C THR A 56 22.83 -3.95 -3.30
N LEU A 57 22.84 -4.74 -2.22
CA LEU A 57 21.89 -4.61 -1.12
C LEU A 57 22.03 -3.24 -0.45
N ARG A 58 23.25 -2.80 -0.20
CA ARG A 58 23.51 -1.47 0.37
C ARG A 58 22.91 -0.38 -0.51
N ARG A 59 23.14 -0.40 -1.83
CA ARG A 59 22.60 0.60 -2.77
C ARG A 59 21.08 0.55 -2.88
N PHE A 60 20.49 -0.65 -2.83
CA PHE A 60 19.04 -0.84 -2.84
C PHE A 60 18.36 -0.29 -1.57
N PHE A 61 18.94 -0.54 -0.39
CA PHE A 61 18.41 -0.08 0.89
C PHE A 61 18.76 1.38 1.21
N THR A 62 19.93 1.87 0.83
CA THR A 62 20.36 3.25 1.11
C THR A 62 19.95 4.26 0.04
N GLY A 63 19.37 3.79 -1.07
CA GLY A 63 18.91 4.66 -2.16
C GLY A 63 20.03 5.56 -2.72
N LYS A 64 21.27 5.07 -2.80
CA LYS A 64 22.49 5.88 -3.01
C LYS A 64 22.44 6.79 -4.26
N ASN A 65 21.58 6.49 -5.23
CA ASN A 65 21.36 7.32 -6.42
C ASN A 65 20.09 8.19 -6.38
N ASN A 66 19.10 7.90 -5.53
CA ASN A 66 17.92 8.75 -5.38
C ASN A 66 17.11 8.46 -4.09
N ARG A 67 17.67 8.81 -2.92
CA ARG A 67 17.02 8.63 -1.61
C ARG A 67 15.62 9.22 -1.56
N LEU A 68 15.45 10.40 -2.18
CA LEU A 68 14.18 11.10 -2.32
C LEU A 68 13.12 10.24 -3.01
N VAL A 69 13.47 9.51 -4.07
CA VAL A 69 12.55 8.59 -4.77
C VAL A 69 12.20 7.37 -3.92
N PHE A 70 13.11 6.90 -3.06
CA PHE A 70 12.79 5.80 -2.14
C PHE A 70 11.81 6.24 -1.05
N GLY A 71 12.02 7.43 -0.46
CA GLY A 71 11.10 8.05 0.50
C GLY A 71 9.74 8.37 -0.14
N LEU A 72 9.75 9.02 -1.31
CA LEU A 72 8.54 9.34 -2.09
C LEU A 72 7.80 8.06 -2.49
N GLY A 73 8.53 7.00 -2.87
CA GLY A 73 7.96 5.69 -3.18
C GLY A 73 7.31 5.04 -1.96
N GLY A 74 7.91 5.14 -0.77
CA GLY A 74 7.30 4.69 0.49
C GLY A 74 6.03 5.48 0.83
N PHE A 75 6.05 6.80 0.65
CA PHE A 75 4.88 7.67 0.83
C PHE A 75 3.76 7.32 -0.14
N LEU A 76 4.06 7.21 -1.44
CA LEU A 76 3.08 6.83 -2.47
C LEU A 76 2.49 5.43 -2.22
N THR A 77 3.32 4.46 -1.83
CA THR A 77 2.84 3.10 -1.50
C THR A 77 1.86 3.16 -0.32
N SER A 78 2.18 3.97 0.69
CA SER A 78 1.30 4.17 1.86
C SER A 78 0.00 4.88 1.48
N ALA A 79 0.07 5.91 0.64
CA ALA A 79 -1.09 6.66 0.17
C ALA A 79 -2.02 5.78 -0.67
N VAL A 80 -1.46 4.94 -1.55
CA VAL A 80 -2.22 3.96 -2.34
C VAL A 80 -2.87 2.92 -1.43
N GLY A 81 -2.15 2.40 -0.42
CA GLY A 81 -2.73 1.49 0.56
C GLY A 81 -3.89 2.11 1.35
N GLY A 82 -3.75 3.37 1.77
CA GLY A 82 -4.82 4.14 2.41
C GLY A 82 -6.02 4.36 1.48
N PHE A 83 -5.77 4.68 0.21
CA PHE A 83 -6.83 4.80 -0.80
C PHE A 83 -7.61 3.50 -0.96
N PHE A 84 -6.95 2.35 -0.99
CA PHE A 84 -7.63 1.04 -1.04
C PHE A 84 -8.49 0.77 0.19
N MET A 85 -8.04 1.16 1.40
CA MET A 85 -8.85 1.02 2.61
C MET A 85 -10.09 1.92 2.59
N VAL A 86 -9.95 3.18 2.14
CA VAL A 86 -11.08 4.10 1.99
C VAL A 86 -12.05 3.59 0.93
N ALA A 87 -11.54 3.13 -0.21
CA ALA A 87 -12.35 2.54 -1.27
C ALA A 87 -13.12 1.31 -0.76
N ALA A 88 -12.49 0.42 0.01
CA ALA A 88 -13.16 -0.73 0.61
C ALA A 88 -14.28 -0.33 1.58
N LYS A 89 -14.08 0.72 2.40
CA LYS A 89 -15.13 1.24 3.30
C LYS A 89 -16.28 1.89 2.54
N VAL A 90 -15.99 2.67 1.50
CA VAL A 90 -17.02 3.28 0.64
C VAL A 90 -17.83 2.19 -0.05
N LEU A 91 -17.18 1.15 -0.57
CA LEU A 91 -17.84 0.02 -1.21
C LEU A 91 -18.77 -0.73 -0.23
N ALA A 92 -18.31 -0.95 1.00
CA ALA A 92 -19.11 -1.60 2.05
C ALA A 92 -20.36 -0.77 2.42
N VAL A 93 -20.22 0.55 2.61
CA VAL A 93 -21.36 1.44 2.94
C VAL A 93 -22.36 1.56 1.79
N MET A 94 -21.87 1.62 0.54
CA MET A 94 -22.74 1.64 -0.65
C MET A 94 -23.55 0.34 -0.78
N TYR A 95 -22.97 -0.79 -0.39
CA TYR A 95 -23.64 -2.09 -0.42
C TYR A 95 -24.73 -2.21 0.65
N ASP A 96 -24.48 -1.79 1.89
CA ASP A 96 -25.49 -1.76 2.97
C ASP A 96 -26.70 -0.87 2.62
N ARG A 97 -26.55 0.06 1.68
CA ARG A 97 -27.61 0.98 1.23
C ARG A 97 -28.47 0.42 0.10
N LEU A 98 -28.13 -0.74 -0.49
CA LEU A 98 -28.93 -1.37 -1.53
C LEU A 98 -30.06 -2.19 -0.89
N PRO A 99 -31.34 -1.92 -1.20
CA PRO A 99 -32.44 -2.76 -0.74
C PRO A 99 -32.27 -4.17 -1.33
N HIS A 100 -32.19 -5.17 -0.46
CA HIS A 100 -32.19 -6.59 -0.82
C HIS A 100 -33.62 -7.06 -1.13
#